data_AF-A0A1G2K6L0-F1
#
_entry.id   AF-A0A1G2K6L0-F1
#
_cell.length_a   1.000
_cell.length_b   1.000
_cell.length_c   1.000
_cell.angle_alpha   90.00
_cell.angle_beta   90.00
_cell.angle_gamma   90.00
#
_symmetry.space_group_name_H-M   'P 1'
#
loop_
_entity.id
_entity.type
_entity.pdbx_description
1 polymer ?
#
loop_
_entity_poly.entity_id
_entity_poly.type
_entity_poly.pdbx_seq_one_letter_code
_entity_poly.pdbx_strand_id
1 'polypeptide(L)'
;MNQETHSTRSGQARHCQNCKAEFVIEPEDFVFYDKIKVPPPTWCPECRLIRRLVFRNERNLYRVKDAASGQEIFSGIPPDSGLKVYEHDYWWSDKWDPMPYGRDYDFSRPFFEQFLELMYSVPWPARNVLNLVNSDYAEHVGNLRNCYLCFNLGDSEDSAYLIDTYWTKNSFDITTAEHSELCYDSIEIDKSYKTFFSLYCDETRDVWFSRDLTGCSDCFGCVNLRNKQYHIFNRPYSKEAYFEELQKMNLNSYSGLDIARRRAYEFWRAYPRKFYHGVQNVNVSGDCLHNCKNVLSSYNVEDGENLKFCMEASLGVKDSYDYTNWGDNVELMYETFGCGLGCKNVKFSLDCWSAVSDIEYSVRSASSSNLFGCVGLKKKSYCIFNKQYTPEEYAVLREKIIRHMAEMPYADAEGRTYRYGEFFPPGFSPFSYQETVANDFFPLSKEEAAAKGYTWRDSEIKEFQMTMKASAIPDAIGDTPDSIIQEIIECSSCGRAYRIIASELQFLRAQGISVPRECVSCRHKARFSMRNLPRYYSRKCMCAGESSENAVYRNQVSHSHGIDHCENEFITSFAPENPSIVYCESCYNSEVV
;
A
#
# COMPACT_ATOMS: atom_id res chain seq x y z
N MET A 1 -30.65 40.30 -22.59
CA MET A 1 -30.30 38.87 -22.51
C MET A 1 -29.05 38.81 -21.68
N ASN A 2 -29.21 38.68 -20.36
CA ASN A 2 -28.11 38.85 -19.42
C ASN A 2 -27.23 37.62 -19.42
N GLN A 3 -25.92 37.83 -19.41
CA GLN A 3 -24.96 36.78 -19.10
C GLN A 3 -25.12 36.42 -17.62
N GLU A 4 -25.51 35.19 -17.33
CA GLU A 4 -25.39 34.66 -15.97
C GLU A 4 -23.91 34.44 -15.69
N THR A 5 -23.34 35.33 -14.88
CA THR A 5 -22.02 35.13 -14.30
C THR A 5 -22.08 33.94 -13.37
N HIS A 6 -21.50 32.80 -13.76
CA HIS A 6 -21.22 31.71 -12.85
C HIS A 6 -20.29 32.22 -11.74
N SER A 7 -20.88 32.51 -10.59
CA SER A 7 -20.15 32.81 -9.36
C SER A 7 -19.45 31.54 -8.91
N THR A 8 -18.18 31.41 -9.27
CA THR A 8 -17.28 30.42 -8.68
C THR A 8 -17.17 30.71 -7.19
N ARG A 9 -17.79 29.85 -6.37
CA ARG A 9 -17.56 29.88 -4.93
C ARG A 9 -16.09 29.55 -4.71
N SER A 10 -15.36 30.38 -3.98
CA SER A 10 -14.00 30.04 -3.55
C SER A 10 -14.05 28.90 -2.52
N GLY A 11 -13.06 28.02 -2.54
CA GLY A 11 -12.90 26.96 -1.52
C GLY A 11 -12.87 27.50 -0.08
N GLN A 12 -13.26 26.68 0.88
CA GLN A 12 -13.26 27.03 2.31
C GLN A 12 -11.96 26.55 2.97
N ALA A 13 -11.11 27.50 3.39
CA ALA A 13 -9.97 27.20 4.24
C ALA A 13 -10.42 26.76 5.65
N ARG A 14 -9.77 25.73 6.19
CA ARG A 14 -9.99 25.14 7.52
C ARG A 14 -8.67 24.74 8.16
N HIS A 15 -8.63 24.71 9.50
CA HIS A 15 -7.47 24.22 10.24
C HIS A 15 -7.71 22.76 10.64
N CYS A 16 -6.75 21.87 10.34
CA CYS A 16 -6.79 20.46 10.73
C CYS A 16 -6.78 20.32 12.25
N GLN A 17 -7.75 19.63 12.85
CA GLN A 17 -7.78 19.49 14.30
C GLN A 17 -6.59 18.69 14.88
N ASN A 18 -5.94 17.84 14.08
CA ASN A 18 -4.77 17.07 14.48
C ASN A 18 -3.47 17.90 14.35
N CYS A 19 -2.99 18.14 13.12
CA CYS A 19 -1.71 18.82 12.88
C CYS A 19 -1.75 20.36 12.89
N LYS A 20 -2.94 20.96 13.07
CA LYS A 20 -3.21 22.42 13.04
C LYS A 20 -2.91 23.15 11.72
N ALA A 21 -2.33 22.47 10.72
CA ALA A 21 -2.12 23.01 9.39
C ALA A 21 -3.43 23.39 8.70
N GLU A 22 -3.38 24.41 7.85
CA GLU A 22 -4.50 24.81 6.99
C GLU A 22 -4.69 23.81 5.84
N PHE A 23 -5.94 23.56 5.47
CA PHE A 23 -6.33 22.82 4.28
C PHE A 23 -7.62 23.42 3.70
N VAL A 24 -7.80 23.29 2.39
CA VAL A 24 -8.99 23.81 1.68
C VAL A 24 -9.97 22.67 1.41
N ILE A 25 -11.26 22.95 1.59
CA ILE A 25 -12.36 22.12 1.06
C ILE A 25 -12.94 22.86 -0.15
N GLU A 26 -12.89 22.23 -1.32
CA GLU A 26 -13.35 22.84 -2.56
C GLU A 26 -14.89 22.78 -2.70
N PRO A 27 -15.53 23.64 -3.51
CA PRO A 27 -16.98 23.64 -3.70
C PRO A 27 -17.55 22.28 -4.09
N GLU A 28 -16.83 21.53 -4.92
CA GLU A 28 -17.19 20.18 -5.40
C GLU A 28 -17.13 19.15 -4.27
N ASP A 29 -16.23 19.32 -3.31
CA ASP A 29 -16.10 18.43 -2.14
C ASP A 29 -17.36 18.53 -1.26
N PHE A 30 -17.92 19.73 -1.10
CA PHE A 30 -19.20 19.91 -0.38
C PHE A 30 -20.36 19.20 -1.08
N VAL A 31 -20.39 19.17 -2.42
CA VAL A 31 -21.40 18.41 -3.18
C VAL A 31 -21.25 16.92 -2.95
N PHE A 32 -20.02 16.41 -2.88
CA PHE A 32 -19.76 15.02 -2.51
C PHE A 32 -20.24 14.70 -1.07
N TYR A 33 -19.84 15.51 -0.08
CA TYR A 33 -20.21 15.26 1.32
C TYR A 33 -21.73 15.31 1.56
N ASP A 34 -22.45 16.21 0.88
CA ASP A 34 -23.92 16.27 0.89
C ASP A 34 -24.55 15.02 0.22
N LYS A 35 -24.06 14.62 -0.97
CA LYS A 35 -24.51 13.41 -1.69
C LYS A 35 -24.46 12.16 -0.82
N ILE A 36 -23.40 11.98 -0.04
CA ILE A 36 -23.23 10.83 0.86
C ILE A 36 -23.73 11.06 2.30
N LYS A 37 -24.28 12.24 2.62
CA LYS A 37 -24.83 12.61 3.93
C LYS A 37 -23.83 12.48 5.08
N VAL A 38 -22.64 13.07 4.91
CA VAL A 38 -21.63 13.21 5.98
C VAL A 38 -21.27 14.70 6.15
N PRO A 39 -20.89 15.16 7.36
CA PRO A 39 -20.35 16.50 7.52
C PRO A 39 -18.98 16.63 6.83
N PRO A 40 -18.63 17.84 6.33
CA PRO A 40 -17.30 18.07 5.76
C PRO A 40 -16.21 17.94 6.83
N PRO A 41 -15.04 17.38 6.51
CA PRO A 41 -14.01 16.95 7.46
C PRO A 41 -13.46 18.06 8.36
N THR A 42 -12.96 17.63 9.52
CA THR A 42 -12.16 18.46 10.43
C THR A 42 -10.66 18.11 10.43
N TRP A 43 -10.27 17.06 9.70
CA TRP A 43 -8.89 16.59 9.51
C TRP A 43 -8.45 16.87 8.06
N CYS A 44 -7.20 17.29 7.86
CA CYS A 44 -6.63 17.39 6.51
C CYS A 44 -6.43 16.00 5.88
N PRO A 45 -6.35 15.89 4.53
CA PRO A 45 -6.22 14.61 3.85
C PRO A 45 -5.08 13.71 4.35
N GLU A 46 -3.89 14.26 4.58
CA GLU A 46 -2.74 13.49 5.11
C GLU A 46 -3.04 12.90 6.50
N CYS A 47 -3.61 13.69 7.41
CA CYS A 47 -3.97 13.20 8.74
C CYS A 47 -5.10 12.17 8.70
N ARG A 48 -6.03 12.26 7.73
CA ARG A 48 -7.05 11.21 7.49
C ARG A 48 -6.40 9.93 6.96
N LEU A 49 -5.45 10.03 6.03
CA LEU A 49 -4.71 8.88 5.50
C LEU A 49 -3.93 8.16 6.61
N ILE A 50 -3.12 8.88 7.39
CA ILE A 50 -2.39 8.31 8.53
C ILE A 50 -3.37 7.66 9.52
N ARG A 51 -4.51 8.31 9.81
CA ARG A 51 -5.56 7.78 10.69
C ARG A 51 -6.19 6.47 10.20
N ARG A 52 -6.21 6.20 8.89
CA ARG A 52 -6.58 4.88 8.33
C ARG A 52 -5.43 3.88 8.41
N LEU A 53 -4.23 4.29 7.97
CA LEU A 53 -3.06 3.40 7.88
C LEU A 53 -2.56 2.87 9.24
N VAL A 54 -2.80 3.57 10.36
CA VAL A 54 -2.45 3.05 11.70
C VAL A 54 -3.28 1.83 12.12
N PHE A 55 -4.34 1.46 11.38
CA PHE A 55 -5.08 0.21 11.59
C PHE A 55 -4.63 -0.91 10.64
N ARG A 56 -3.57 -0.71 9.84
CA ARG A 56 -3.05 -1.70 8.90
C ARG A 56 -1.71 -2.26 9.37
N ASN A 57 -1.72 -3.45 9.97
CA ASN A 57 -0.52 -4.28 10.03
C ASN A 57 -0.47 -5.16 8.79
N GLU A 58 0.56 -4.98 7.97
CA GLU A 58 0.72 -5.74 6.74
C GLU A 58 1.72 -6.89 6.87
N ARG A 59 2.80 -6.74 7.67
CA ARG A 59 3.99 -7.60 7.57
C ARG A 59 4.40 -8.31 8.86
N ASN A 60 3.72 -8.04 9.99
CA ASN A 60 4.07 -8.62 11.28
C ASN A 60 3.14 -9.80 11.62
N LEU A 61 3.71 -10.99 11.85
CA LEU A 61 2.97 -12.17 12.29
C LEU A 61 3.38 -12.55 13.72
N TYR A 62 2.38 -12.76 14.55
CA TYR A 62 2.50 -13.11 15.95
C TYR A 62 2.03 -14.54 16.20
N ARG A 63 2.55 -15.14 17.26
CA ARG A 63 2.00 -16.37 17.83
C ARG A 63 1.12 -16.00 19.01
N VAL A 64 -0.12 -16.48 19.00
CA VAL A 64 -1.15 -16.14 19.97
C VAL A 64 -1.94 -17.39 20.33
N LYS A 65 -2.68 -17.35 21.44
CA LYS A 65 -3.63 -18.42 21.77
C LYS A 65 -4.99 -18.10 21.15
N ASP A 66 -5.53 -19.05 20.40
CA ASP A 66 -6.92 -19.03 19.96
C ASP A 66 -7.84 -18.96 21.19
N ALA A 67 -8.70 -17.94 21.26
CA ALA A 67 -9.61 -17.75 22.38
C ALA A 67 -10.76 -18.77 22.41
N ALA A 68 -10.99 -19.53 21.32
CA ALA A 68 -12.01 -20.58 21.27
C ALA A 68 -11.48 -21.95 21.76
N SER A 69 -10.33 -22.40 21.24
CA SER A 69 -9.76 -23.73 21.54
C SER A 69 -8.56 -23.73 22.50
N GLY A 70 -7.93 -22.57 22.73
CA GLY A 70 -6.71 -22.43 23.54
C GLY A 70 -5.41 -22.86 22.83
N GLN A 71 -5.47 -23.31 21.57
CA GLN A 71 -4.29 -23.72 20.79
C GLN A 71 -3.42 -22.53 20.37
N GLU A 72 -2.13 -22.77 20.15
CA GLU A 72 -1.22 -21.76 19.57
C GLU A 72 -1.47 -21.64 18.06
N ILE A 73 -1.77 -20.43 17.59
CA ILE A 73 -2.06 -20.09 16.19
C ILE A 73 -1.24 -18.88 15.74
N PHE A 74 -1.15 -18.66 14.42
CA PHE A 74 -0.64 -17.43 13.85
C PHE A 74 -1.73 -16.36 13.76
N SER A 75 -1.35 -15.10 13.99
CA SER A 75 -2.23 -13.95 13.82
C SER A 75 -1.46 -12.71 13.38
N GLY A 76 -2.06 -11.87 12.53
CA GLY A 76 -1.62 -10.49 12.32
C GLY A 76 -1.89 -9.58 13.52
N ILE A 77 -2.65 -10.01 14.53
CA ILE A 77 -2.98 -9.24 15.73
C ILE A 77 -2.01 -9.59 16.86
N PRO A 78 -1.38 -8.60 17.52
CA PRO A 78 -0.38 -8.87 18.55
C PRO A 78 -1.03 -9.30 19.89
N PRO A 79 -0.36 -10.18 20.67
CA PRO A 79 -0.92 -10.80 21.87
C PRO A 79 -1.21 -9.82 23.03
N ASP A 80 -0.52 -8.68 23.06
CA ASP A 80 -0.65 -7.62 24.06
C ASP A 80 -1.65 -6.52 23.65
N SER A 81 -2.28 -6.62 22.46
CA SER A 81 -3.35 -5.70 22.05
C SER A 81 -4.56 -5.72 22.99
N GLY A 82 -4.77 -6.80 23.73
CA GLY A 82 -5.98 -7.03 24.53
C GLY A 82 -7.18 -7.54 23.72
N LEU A 83 -7.07 -7.66 22.39
CA LEU A 83 -8.08 -8.33 21.58
C LEU A 83 -8.04 -9.83 21.79
N LYS A 84 -9.23 -10.44 21.93
CA LYS A 84 -9.40 -11.89 21.74
C LYS A 84 -9.39 -12.19 20.25
N VAL A 85 -8.69 -13.23 19.84
CA VAL A 85 -8.73 -13.69 18.45
C VAL A 85 -9.17 -15.13 18.33
N TYR A 86 -9.82 -15.44 17.22
CA TYR A 86 -10.23 -16.78 16.84
C TYR A 86 -9.51 -17.25 15.58
N GLU A 87 -9.23 -18.55 15.53
CA GLU A 87 -8.77 -19.22 14.31
C GLU A 87 -9.73 -18.93 13.13
N HIS A 88 -9.19 -18.77 11.93
CA HIS A 88 -9.89 -18.34 10.73
C HIS A 88 -11.09 -19.25 10.37
N ASP A 89 -10.90 -20.56 10.32
CA ASP A 89 -11.95 -21.52 9.94
C ASP A 89 -13.06 -21.53 10.99
N TYR A 90 -12.72 -21.38 12.27
CA TYR A 90 -13.73 -21.25 13.33
C TYR A 90 -14.56 -19.97 13.15
N TRP A 91 -13.91 -18.83 12.91
CA TRP A 91 -14.56 -17.52 12.70
C TRP A 91 -15.52 -17.50 11.49
N TRP A 92 -15.21 -18.24 10.43
CA TRP A 92 -16.07 -18.31 9.24
C TRP A 92 -17.08 -19.47 9.26
N SER A 93 -17.04 -20.35 10.27
CA SER A 93 -18.00 -21.43 10.44
C SER A 93 -19.28 -21.01 11.16
N ASP A 94 -20.38 -21.76 10.95
CA ASP A 94 -21.65 -21.58 11.67
C ASP A 94 -21.56 -21.85 13.19
N LYS A 95 -20.40 -22.24 13.71
CA LYS A 95 -20.16 -22.42 15.16
C LYS A 95 -19.90 -21.10 15.89
N TRP A 96 -19.68 -20.00 15.17
CA TRP A 96 -19.45 -18.68 15.71
C TRP A 96 -20.67 -17.78 15.49
N ASP A 97 -21.26 -17.28 16.57
CA ASP A 97 -22.34 -16.28 16.54
C ASP A 97 -21.92 -15.01 17.30
N PRO A 98 -21.81 -13.85 16.61
CA PRO A 98 -21.50 -12.55 17.23
C PRO A 98 -22.73 -11.85 17.85
N MET A 99 -23.96 -12.32 17.60
CA MET A 99 -25.20 -11.68 18.08
C MET A 99 -25.34 -11.61 19.62
N PRO A 100 -24.87 -12.59 20.43
CA PRO A 100 -24.92 -12.52 21.89
C PRO A 100 -24.10 -11.38 22.52
N TYR A 101 -23.21 -10.74 21.75
CA TYR A 101 -22.49 -9.53 22.17
C TYR A 101 -23.29 -8.24 21.96
N GLY A 102 -24.51 -8.33 21.39
CA GLY A 102 -25.38 -7.19 21.12
C GLY A 102 -25.73 -6.38 22.36
N ARG A 103 -25.64 -5.05 22.25
CA ARG A 103 -25.92 -4.10 23.35
C ARG A 103 -26.96 -3.06 22.93
N ASP A 104 -27.73 -2.60 23.89
CA ASP A 104 -28.51 -1.36 23.75
C ASP A 104 -27.61 -0.14 23.86
N TYR A 105 -27.97 0.95 23.16
CA TYR A 105 -27.19 2.19 23.16
C TYR A 105 -27.50 3.04 24.39
N ASP A 106 -26.45 3.46 25.12
CA ASP A 106 -26.56 4.32 26.29
C ASP A 106 -26.40 5.80 25.90
N PHE A 107 -27.47 6.58 26.05
CA PHE A 107 -27.48 8.03 25.78
C PHE A 107 -26.83 8.88 26.88
N SER A 108 -26.27 8.27 27.94
CA SER A 108 -25.47 8.99 28.95
C SER A 108 -23.97 9.01 28.65
N ARG A 109 -23.51 8.30 27.61
CA ARG A 109 -22.09 8.10 27.28
C ARG A 109 -21.78 8.42 25.80
N PRO A 110 -20.61 8.97 25.45
CA PRO A 110 -20.21 9.18 24.06
C PRO A 110 -20.25 7.89 23.22
N PHE A 111 -20.58 8.01 21.93
CA PHE A 111 -20.67 6.86 21.00
C PHE A 111 -19.38 6.05 20.92
N PHE A 112 -18.25 6.71 20.69
CA PHE A 112 -16.97 6.05 20.42
C PHE A 112 -16.43 5.29 21.63
N GLU A 113 -16.73 5.75 22.85
CA GLU A 113 -16.36 5.06 24.10
C GLU A 113 -17.07 3.69 24.21
N GLN A 114 -18.39 3.67 24.03
CA GLN A 114 -19.18 2.43 24.02
C GLN A 114 -18.81 1.52 22.84
N PHE A 115 -18.50 2.11 21.68
CA PHE A 115 -18.08 1.38 20.50
C PHE A 115 -16.74 0.66 20.73
N LEU A 116 -15.76 1.31 21.36
CA LEU A 116 -14.48 0.71 21.73
C LEU A 116 -14.66 -0.49 22.66
N GLU A 117 -15.50 -0.36 23.69
CA GLU A 117 -15.82 -1.45 24.62
C GLU A 117 -16.51 -2.64 23.94
N LEU A 118 -17.34 -2.38 22.93
CA LEU A 118 -17.92 -3.45 22.12
C LEU A 118 -16.83 -4.08 21.24
N MET A 119 -16.06 -3.26 20.53
CA MET A 119 -15.03 -3.65 19.57
C MET A 119 -13.97 -4.59 20.16
N TYR A 120 -13.55 -4.35 21.40
CA TYR A 120 -12.60 -5.21 22.12
C TYR A 120 -13.24 -6.38 22.88
N SER A 121 -14.57 -6.36 23.08
CA SER A 121 -15.27 -7.49 23.70
C SER A 121 -15.59 -8.61 22.71
N VAL A 122 -15.91 -8.26 21.46
CA VAL A 122 -16.13 -9.23 20.38
C VAL A 122 -14.77 -9.75 19.91
N PRO A 123 -14.55 -11.07 19.84
CA PRO A 123 -13.34 -11.64 19.27
C PRO A 123 -13.15 -11.26 17.80
N TRP A 124 -11.94 -11.41 17.28
CA TRP A 124 -11.54 -11.00 15.94
C TRP A 124 -10.94 -12.20 15.18
N PRO A 125 -11.14 -12.37 13.86
CA PRO A 125 -10.42 -13.40 13.12
C PRO A 125 -8.91 -13.12 13.19
N ALA A 126 -8.15 -14.16 13.51
CA ALA A 126 -6.71 -14.07 13.73
C ALA A 126 -5.94 -13.66 12.47
N ARG A 127 -6.42 -14.07 11.28
CA ARG A 127 -5.88 -13.70 9.98
C ARG A 127 -7.01 -13.36 8.99
N ASN A 128 -6.80 -12.33 8.19
CA ASN A 128 -7.55 -11.95 6.99
C ASN A 128 -7.00 -12.72 5.79
N VAL A 129 -7.43 -13.97 5.64
CA VAL A 129 -6.98 -14.87 4.59
C VAL A 129 -8.16 -15.49 3.84
N LEU A 130 -7.95 -16.05 2.66
CA LEU A 130 -8.94 -16.83 1.94
C LEU A 130 -8.25 -17.92 1.10
N ASN A 131 -8.80 -19.15 1.11
CA ASN A 131 -8.39 -20.25 0.23
C ASN A 131 -6.86 -20.50 0.19
N LEU A 132 -6.23 -20.71 1.35
CA LEU A 132 -4.79 -20.98 1.44
C LEU A 132 -4.48 -22.48 1.39
N VAL A 133 -3.41 -22.85 0.68
CA VAL A 133 -2.83 -24.20 0.68
C VAL A 133 -1.34 -24.08 0.99
N ASN A 134 -0.87 -24.73 2.06
CA ASN A 134 0.55 -24.71 2.49
C ASN A 134 1.16 -23.28 2.59
N SER A 135 0.38 -22.28 3.02
CA SER A 135 0.75 -20.85 2.95
C SER A 135 0.52 -20.11 4.26
N ASP A 136 0.82 -20.73 5.40
CA ASP A 136 0.42 -20.23 6.72
C ASP A 136 1.04 -18.90 7.16
N TYR A 137 2.20 -18.58 6.60
CA TYR A 137 2.93 -17.34 6.87
C TYR A 137 2.47 -16.24 5.91
N ALA A 138 1.19 -15.87 5.98
CA ALA A 138 0.59 -14.86 5.13
C ALA A 138 -0.55 -14.11 5.85
N GLU A 139 -0.82 -12.86 5.44
CA GLU A 139 -1.82 -11.96 6.04
C GLU A 139 -2.35 -10.98 4.99
N HIS A 140 -3.65 -10.65 5.03
CA HIS A 140 -4.34 -9.91 3.96
C HIS A 140 -4.18 -10.57 2.56
N VAL A 141 -4.50 -11.87 2.43
CA VAL A 141 -4.25 -12.63 1.18
C VAL A 141 -5.40 -13.53 0.74
N GLY A 142 -5.52 -13.80 -0.56
CA GLY A 142 -6.55 -14.70 -1.12
C GLY A 142 -6.03 -15.62 -2.22
N ASN A 143 -6.40 -16.90 -2.20
CA ASN A 143 -6.08 -17.91 -3.22
C ASN A 143 -4.56 -18.18 -3.38
N LEU A 144 -3.84 -18.50 -2.29
CA LEU A 144 -2.40 -18.80 -2.34
C LEU A 144 -2.13 -20.30 -2.22
N ARG A 145 -1.10 -20.77 -2.94
CA ARG A 145 -0.55 -22.12 -2.78
C ARG A 145 0.97 -22.12 -2.64
N ASN A 146 1.49 -22.86 -1.66
CA ASN A 146 2.93 -23.02 -1.38
C ASN A 146 3.67 -21.67 -1.23
N CYS A 147 3.02 -20.66 -0.65
CA CYS A 147 3.55 -19.30 -0.51
C CYS A 147 4.10 -19.01 0.90
N TYR A 148 5.15 -18.20 1.01
CA TYR A 148 5.80 -17.91 2.31
C TYR A 148 6.12 -16.43 2.53
N LEU A 149 5.68 -15.88 3.67
CA LEU A 149 5.80 -14.45 4.03
C LEU A 149 5.27 -13.53 2.94
N CYS A 150 4.01 -13.79 2.56
CA CYS A 150 3.27 -13.11 1.50
C CYS A 150 2.15 -12.24 2.09
N PHE A 151 2.00 -11.00 1.64
CA PHE A 151 1.12 -10.01 2.27
C PHE A 151 0.40 -9.13 1.25
N ASN A 152 -0.85 -8.73 1.53
CA ASN A 152 -1.68 -7.87 0.66
C ASN A 152 -1.70 -8.31 -0.83
N LEU A 153 -2.12 -9.56 -1.12
CA LEU A 153 -2.04 -10.11 -2.48
C LEU A 153 -3.05 -11.23 -2.81
N GLY A 154 -3.32 -11.38 -4.10
CA GLY A 154 -4.23 -12.39 -4.65
C GLY A 154 -3.56 -13.40 -5.59
N ASP A 155 -4.16 -14.59 -5.70
CA ASP A 155 -3.94 -15.59 -6.76
C ASP A 155 -2.47 -15.86 -7.09
N SER A 156 -1.74 -16.52 -6.18
CA SER A 156 -0.29 -16.74 -6.33
C SER A 156 0.15 -18.16 -5.92
N GLU A 157 1.13 -18.71 -6.64
CA GLU A 157 1.59 -20.10 -6.47
C GLU A 157 3.13 -20.20 -6.48
N ASP A 158 3.67 -21.08 -5.62
CA ASP A 158 5.09 -21.46 -5.54
C ASP A 158 6.05 -20.25 -5.38
N SER A 159 5.83 -19.41 -4.36
CA SER A 159 6.43 -18.07 -4.27
C SER A 159 6.74 -17.62 -2.83
N ALA A 160 7.52 -16.56 -2.63
CA ALA A 160 7.77 -16.01 -1.29
C ALA A 160 8.11 -14.51 -1.27
N TYR A 161 7.88 -13.86 -0.12
CA TYR A 161 8.24 -12.46 0.13
C TYR A 161 7.54 -11.45 -0.79
N LEU A 162 6.37 -11.82 -1.33
CA LEU A 162 5.56 -10.97 -2.20
C LEU A 162 4.70 -10.00 -1.39
N ILE A 163 4.56 -8.76 -1.88
CA ILE A 163 3.69 -7.71 -1.37
C ILE A 163 3.03 -7.00 -2.58
N ASP A 164 1.78 -6.56 -2.44
CA ASP A 164 0.96 -5.86 -3.46
C ASP A 164 0.98 -6.53 -4.86
N THR A 165 0.88 -7.87 -4.95
CA THR A 165 0.91 -8.58 -6.24
C THR A 165 -0.44 -9.18 -6.66
N TYR A 166 -0.69 -9.22 -7.96
CA TYR A 166 -1.78 -9.99 -8.54
C TYR A 166 -1.23 -10.97 -9.58
N TRP A 167 -1.68 -12.23 -9.51
CA TRP A 167 -1.48 -13.24 -10.55
C TRP A 167 0.01 -13.51 -10.82
N THR A 168 0.73 -13.94 -9.77
CA THR A 168 2.19 -14.12 -9.78
C THR A 168 2.60 -15.57 -9.50
N LYS A 169 3.58 -16.09 -10.26
CA LYS A 169 4.12 -17.45 -10.07
C LYS A 169 5.65 -17.45 -10.04
N ASN A 170 6.23 -18.34 -9.23
CA ASN A 170 7.70 -18.57 -9.13
C ASN A 170 8.53 -17.30 -8.95
N SER A 171 8.03 -16.31 -8.20
CA SER A 171 8.70 -15.03 -7.99
C SER A 171 9.09 -14.83 -6.53
N PHE A 172 10.11 -14.02 -6.27
CA PHE A 172 10.62 -13.80 -4.91
C PHE A 172 10.93 -12.32 -4.71
N ASP A 173 10.66 -11.77 -3.52
CA ASP A 173 11.02 -10.38 -3.18
C ASP A 173 10.40 -9.28 -4.07
N ILE A 174 9.14 -9.43 -4.50
CA ILE A 174 8.42 -8.40 -5.26
C ILE A 174 7.62 -7.50 -4.32
N THR A 175 7.48 -6.22 -4.65
CA THR A 175 6.66 -5.25 -3.89
C THR A 175 5.48 -4.67 -4.65
N THR A 176 5.41 -4.82 -5.98
CA THR A 176 4.17 -4.72 -6.76
C THR A 176 4.40 -5.42 -8.09
N ALA A 177 3.49 -6.31 -8.53
CA ALA A 177 3.52 -6.89 -9.86
C ALA A 177 2.16 -7.42 -10.30
N GLU A 178 1.93 -7.39 -11.61
CA GLU A 178 0.77 -7.96 -12.27
C GLU A 178 1.26 -8.90 -13.40
N HIS A 179 0.57 -10.04 -13.62
CA HIS A 179 0.79 -10.92 -14.78
C HIS A 179 2.26 -11.31 -15.05
N SER A 180 3.08 -11.49 -14.00
CA SER A 180 4.55 -11.58 -14.13
C SER A 180 5.15 -12.87 -13.56
N GLU A 181 6.22 -13.34 -14.20
CA GLU A 181 6.92 -14.59 -13.87
C GLU A 181 8.42 -14.39 -13.68
N LEU A 182 9.00 -15.12 -12.72
CA LEU A 182 10.44 -15.13 -12.42
C LEU A 182 11.05 -13.74 -12.16
N CYS A 183 10.33 -12.82 -11.53
CA CYS A 183 10.88 -11.51 -11.17
C CYS A 183 11.46 -11.54 -9.75
N TYR A 184 12.57 -10.80 -9.54
CA TYR A 184 13.32 -10.78 -8.26
C TYR A 184 13.77 -9.39 -7.87
N ASP A 185 13.47 -8.99 -6.63
CA ASP A 185 13.90 -7.72 -6.02
C ASP A 185 13.48 -6.48 -6.86
N SER A 186 12.27 -6.54 -7.43
CA SER A 186 11.73 -5.57 -8.40
C SER A 186 10.45 -4.89 -7.89
N ILE A 187 10.08 -3.77 -8.52
CA ILE A 187 8.97 -2.90 -8.12
C ILE A 187 8.18 -2.44 -9.35
N GLU A 188 6.85 -2.56 -9.29
CA GLU A 188 5.90 -2.07 -10.31
C GLU A 188 6.26 -2.68 -11.68
N ILE A 189 6.12 -4.02 -11.76
CA ILE A 189 6.44 -4.84 -12.93
C ILE A 189 5.16 -5.46 -13.49
N ASP A 190 4.87 -5.21 -14.76
CA ASP A 190 3.69 -5.73 -15.45
C ASP A 190 4.08 -6.57 -16.68
N LYS A 191 3.29 -7.62 -16.96
CA LYS A 191 3.38 -8.51 -18.14
C LYS A 191 4.81 -8.94 -18.49
N SER A 192 5.66 -9.19 -17.49
CA SER A 192 7.10 -9.35 -17.67
C SER A 192 7.64 -10.72 -17.23
N TYR A 193 8.75 -11.14 -17.86
CA TYR A 193 9.41 -12.42 -17.62
C TYR A 193 10.90 -12.25 -17.39
N LYS A 194 11.42 -12.73 -16.25
CA LYS A 194 12.84 -12.56 -15.86
C LYS A 194 13.28 -11.10 -15.86
N THR A 195 12.54 -10.26 -15.12
CA THR A 195 12.85 -8.85 -14.92
C THR A 195 13.38 -8.64 -13.49
N PHE A 196 14.71 -8.60 -13.38
CA PHE A 196 15.46 -8.66 -12.13
C PHE A 196 16.00 -7.29 -11.72
N PHE A 197 15.91 -6.96 -10.43
CA PHE A 197 16.45 -5.73 -9.82
C PHE A 197 16.02 -4.44 -10.54
N SER A 198 14.82 -4.44 -11.10
CA SER A 198 14.33 -3.42 -12.05
C SER A 198 13.07 -2.72 -11.54
N LEU A 199 12.79 -1.52 -12.05
CA LEU A 199 11.72 -0.65 -11.54
C LEU A 199 10.84 -0.11 -12.68
N TYR A 200 9.51 -0.15 -12.55
CA TYR A 200 8.60 0.45 -13.51
C TYR A 200 8.83 -0.11 -14.94
N CYS A 201 8.81 -1.43 -15.07
CA CYS A 201 9.03 -2.12 -16.35
C CYS A 201 7.77 -2.88 -16.77
N ASP A 202 7.37 -2.67 -18.04
CA ASP A 202 6.12 -3.17 -18.61
C ASP A 202 6.39 -3.93 -19.92
N GLU A 203 5.71 -5.06 -20.13
CA GLU A 203 5.90 -5.96 -21.28
C GLU A 203 7.39 -6.29 -21.56
N THR A 204 8.17 -6.60 -20.51
CA THR A 204 9.63 -6.83 -20.62
C THR A 204 10.07 -8.29 -20.50
N ARG A 205 11.20 -8.65 -21.13
CA ARG A 205 11.74 -10.02 -21.07
C ARG A 205 13.27 -10.08 -20.94
N ASP A 206 13.78 -10.87 -20.00
CA ASP A 206 15.24 -11.04 -19.76
C ASP A 206 15.94 -9.67 -19.53
N VAL A 207 15.40 -8.90 -18.57
CA VAL A 207 15.84 -7.54 -18.24
C VAL A 207 16.48 -7.48 -16.85
N TRP A 208 17.59 -6.76 -16.73
CA TRP A 208 18.37 -6.65 -15.50
C TRP A 208 18.66 -5.19 -15.18
N PHE A 209 18.54 -4.82 -13.89
CA PHE A 209 18.95 -3.50 -13.38
C PHE A 209 18.48 -2.32 -14.26
N SER A 210 17.28 -2.38 -14.81
CA SER A 210 16.74 -1.37 -15.71
C SER A 210 15.53 -0.65 -15.10
N ARG A 211 15.15 0.49 -15.66
CA ARG A 211 14.11 1.35 -15.11
C ARG A 211 13.26 2.01 -16.21
N ASP A 212 11.95 2.15 -15.97
CA ASP A 212 11.06 2.91 -16.87
C ASP A 212 11.10 2.36 -18.33
N LEU A 213 11.09 1.03 -18.51
CA LEU A 213 11.16 0.33 -19.80
C LEU A 213 9.78 -0.18 -20.24
N THR A 214 9.47 -0.15 -21.54
CA THR A 214 8.25 -0.79 -22.08
C THR A 214 8.55 -1.60 -23.34
N GLY A 215 8.02 -2.82 -23.46
CA GLY A 215 8.15 -3.67 -24.66
C GLY A 215 9.59 -4.09 -24.98
N CYS A 216 10.49 -4.07 -24.00
CA CYS A 216 11.93 -4.28 -24.20
C CYS A 216 12.36 -5.69 -23.80
N SER A 217 13.27 -6.30 -24.55
CA SER A 217 13.91 -7.56 -24.15
C SER A 217 15.43 -7.46 -24.08
N ASP A 218 16.09 -8.38 -23.39
CA ASP A 218 17.55 -8.52 -23.43
C ASP A 218 18.25 -7.16 -23.16
N CYS A 219 17.91 -6.53 -22.03
CA CYS A 219 18.41 -5.20 -21.63
C CYS A 219 19.05 -5.19 -20.23
N PHE A 220 20.14 -4.43 -20.07
CA PHE A 220 20.86 -4.29 -18.81
C PHE A 220 21.15 -2.82 -18.47
N GLY A 221 20.84 -2.36 -17.26
CA GLY A 221 21.21 -1.00 -16.83
C GLY A 221 20.45 0.13 -17.55
N CYS A 222 19.41 -0.19 -18.32
CA CYS A 222 18.75 0.74 -19.24
C CYS A 222 17.69 1.60 -18.56
N VAL A 223 17.36 2.74 -19.17
CA VAL A 223 16.41 3.74 -18.68
C VAL A 223 15.58 4.29 -19.84
N ASN A 224 14.26 4.47 -19.66
CA ASN A 224 13.38 5.18 -20.62
C ASN A 224 13.31 4.57 -22.05
N LEU A 225 13.66 3.30 -22.24
CA LEU A 225 13.64 2.65 -23.56
C LEU A 225 12.26 2.08 -23.92
N ARG A 226 11.93 2.09 -25.21
CA ARG A 226 10.69 1.56 -25.79
C ARG A 226 10.99 0.62 -26.95
N ASN A 227 10.49 -0.61 -26.90
CA ASN A 227 10.62 -1.59 -27.98
C ASN A 227 12.09 -1.83 -28.43
N LYS A 228 13.02 -1.92 -27.47
CA LYS A 228 14.46 -2.14 -27.72
C LYS A 228 14.89 -3.54 -27.30
N GLN A 229 15.96 -4.03 -27.92
CA GLN A 229 16.62 -5.28 -27.56
C GLN A 229 18.14 -5.18 -27.64
N TYR A 230 18.86 -5.98 -26.84
CA TYR A 230 20.33 -6.02 -26.76
C TYR A 230 20.94 -4.66 -26.44
N HIS A 231 20.47 -4.01 -25.37
CA HIS A 231 21.01 -2.73 -24.91
C HIS A 231 21.66 -2.84 -23.53
N ILE A 232 22.80 -2.17 -23.36
CA ILE A 232 23.48 -2.04 -22.06
C ILE A 232 23.70 -0.55 -21.78
N PHE A 233 23.14 -0.03 -20.69
CA PHE A 233 23.18 1.41 -20.35
C PHE A 233 22.78 2.31 -21.53
N ASN A 234 21.61 2.01 -22.13
CA ASN A 234 21.04 2.64 -23.33
C ASN A 234 21.88 2.58 -24.61
N ARG A 235 23.00 1.85 -24.63
CA ARG A 235 23.81 1.65 -25.85
C ARG A 235 23.39 0.36 -26.54
N PRO A 236 23.18 0.35 -27.87
CA PRO A 236 22.89 -0.86 -28.63
C PRO A 236 24.14 -1.72 -28.79
N TYR A 237 23.96 -3.04 -28.73
CA TYR A 237 24.97 -4.06 -28.99
C TYR A 237 24.50 -5.02 -30.10
N SER A 238 25.43 -5.75 -30.72
CA SER A 238 25.03 -7.00 -31.39
C SER A 238 24.62 -8.03 -30.35
N LYS A 239 23.84 -9.04 -30.74
CA LYS A 239 23.40 -10.11 -29.85
C LYS A 239 24.58 -10.80 -29.16
N GLU A 240 25.63 -11.09 -29.92
CA GLU A 240 26.83 -11.78 -29.45
C GLU A 240 27.59 -10.91 -28.45
N ALA A 241 27.85 -9.64 -28.80
CA ALA A 241 28.53 -8.69 -27.94
C ALA A 241 27.75 -8.39 -26.65
N TYR A 242 26.41 -8.39 -26.70
CA TYR A 242 25.56 -8.26 -25.52
C TYR A 242 25.80 -9.38 -24.50
N PHE A 243 25.75 -10.64 -24.95
CA PHE A 243 25.99 -11.79 -24.06
C PHE A 243 27.44 -11.88 -23.59
N GLU A 244 28.42 -11.51 -24.42
CA GLU A 244 29.83 -11.39 -24.00
C GLU A 244 30.04 -10.32 -22.91
N GLU A 245 29.37 -9.17 -23.01
CA GLU A 245 29.44 -8.13 -21.98
C GLU A 245 28.72 -8.54 -20.70
N LEU A 246 27.55 -9.18 -20.77
CA LEU A 246 26.86 -9.72 -19.59
C LEU A 246 27.71 -10.72 -18.81
N GLN A 247 28.41 -11.64 -19.49
CA GLN A 247 29.27 -12.61 -18.82
C GLN A 247 30.38 -11.94 -17.99
N LYS A 248 30.93 -10.81 -18.46
CA LYS A 248 31.97 -10.05 -17.74
C LYS A 248 31.46 -9.40 -16.45
N MET A 249 30.13 -9.29 -16.25
CA MET A 249 29.52 -8.69 -15.06
C MET A 249 29.38 -9.67 -13.89
N ASN A 250 29.59 -10.98 -14.10
CA ASN A 250 29.58 -12.01 -13.06
C ASN A 250 28.32 -11.99 -12.17
N LEU A 251 27.13 -11.83 -12.78
CA LEU A 251 25.85 -11.63 -12.08
C LEU A 251 25.39 -12.83 -11.22
N ASN A 252 26.07 -13.97 -11.32
CA ASN A 252 25.93 -15.12 -10.44
C ASN A 252 26.64 -14.98 -9.08
N SER A 253 27.32 -13.85 -8.86
CA SER A 253 28.02 -13.51 -7.63
C SER A 253 27.43 -12.28 -6.92
N TYR A 254 27.51 -12.26 -5.59
CA TYR A 254 27.06 -11.12 -4.80
C TYR A 254 27.87 -9.87 -5.11
N SER A 255 29.19 -10.00 -5.25
CA SER A 255 30.09 -8.91 -5.67
C SER A 255 29.72 -8.33 -7.05
N GLY A 256 29.44 -9.18 -8.04
CA GLY A 256 29.00 -8.77 -9.38
C GLY A 256 27.66 -8.04 -9.36
N LEU A 257 26.67 -8.58 -8.62
CA LEU A 257 25.36 -7.95 -8.45
C LEU A 257 25.42 -6.59 -7.73
N ASP A 258 26.31 -6.43 -6.74
CA ASP A 258 26.48 -5.17 -6.04
C ASP A 258 27.16 -4.10 -6.93
N ILE A 259 28.18 -4.48 -7.70
CA ILE A 259 28.80 -3.59 -8.71
C ILE A 259 27.77 -3.18 -9.77
N ALA A 260 26.98 -4.14 -10.27
CA ALA A 260 25.89 -3.90 -11.21
C ALA A 260 24.85 -2.91 -10.66
N ARG A 261 24.35 -3.15 -9.43
CA ARG A 261 23.37 -2.30 -8.75
C ARG A 261 23.86 -0.86 -8.62
N ARG A 262 25.08 -0.66 -8.10
CA ARG A 262 25.67 0.68 -7.90
C ARG A 262 25.77 1.45 -9.22
N ARG A 263 26.29 0.80 -10.27
CA ARG A 263 26.44 1.40 -11.60
C ARG A 263 25.09 1.72 -12.25
N ALA A 264 24.08 0.85 -12.08
CA ALA A 264 22.72 1.10 -12.54
C ALA A 264 22.09 2.29 -11.81
N TYR A 265 22.15 2.33 -10.48
CA TYR A 265 21.55 3.42 -9.71
C TYR A 265 22.22 4.77 -9.99
N GLU A 266 23.54 4.80 -10.21
CA GLU A 266 24.25 5.98 -10.68
C GLU A 266 23.74 6.43 -12.06
N PHE A 267 23.65 5.51 -13.02
CA PHE A 267 23.14 5.79 -14.37
C PHE A 267 21.69 6.31 -14.35
N TRP A 268 20.79 5.65 -13.61
CA TRP A 268 19.39 6.04 -13.47
C TRP A 268 19.16 7.44 -12.89
N ARG A 269 20.12 7.98 -12.12
CA ARG A 269 20.03 9.34 -11.57
C ARG A 269 20.35 10.42 -12.60
N ALA A 270 20.99 10.06 -13.71
CA ALA A 270 21.35 11.00 -14.77
C ALA A 270 20.25 11.21 -15.83
N TYR A 271 19.12 10.49 -15.74
CA TYR A 271 18.04 10.53 -16.73
C TYR A 271 16.77 11.20 -16.16
N PRO A 272 15.95 11.85 -17.01
CA PRO A 272 14.68 12.44 -16.61
C PRO A 272 13.65 11.36 -16.27
N ARG A 273 12.79 11.65 -15.30
CA ARG A 273 11.62 10.86 -14.91
C ARG A 273 10.35 11.64 -15.22
N LYS A 274 9.27 10.95 -15.58
CA LYS A 274 7.94 11.59 -15.62
C LYS A 274 7.55 12.02 -14.21
N PHE A 275 6.85 13.14 -14.07
CA PHE A 275 6.42 13.66 -12.77
C PHE A 275 5.46 12.78 -11.96
N TYR A 276 4.93 11.71 -12.56
CA TYR A 276 4.14 10.67 -11.91
C TYR A 276 4.32 9.35 -12.70
N HIS A 277 4.13 8.22 -12.03
CA HIS A 277 4.06 6.89 -12.64
C HIS A 277 2.59 6.57 -12.95
N GLY A 278 2.32 6.06 -14.16
CA GLY A 278 0.95 5.82 -14.60
C GLY A 278 0.69 6.09 -16.08
N VAL A 279 -0.39 5.51 -16.61
CA VAL A 279 -0.77 5.58 -18.03
C VAL A 279 -2.29 5.69 -18.21
N GLN A 280 -2.72 6.16 -19.39
CA GLN A 280 -4.13 6.21 -19.81
C GLN A 280 -5.05 7.04 -18.89
N ASN A 281 -4.53 8.16 -18.37
CA ASN A 281 -5.23 9.00 -17.40
C ASN A 281 -5.80 10.29 -18.02
N VAL A 282 -6.88 10.81 -17.43
CA VAL A 282 -7.51 12.08 -17.80
C VAL A 282 -7.84 12.90 -16.55
N ASN A 283 -7.31 14.12 -16.45
CA ASN A 283 -7.53 15.03 -15.30
C ASN A 283 -7.19 14.35 -13.96
N VAL A 284 -5.90 14.07 -13.74
CA VAL A 284 -5.42 13.39 -12.53
C VAL A 284 -4.31 14.15 -11.81
N SER A 285 -4.19 13.91 -10.51
CA SER A 285 -3.01 14.26 -9.71
C SER A 285 -2.77 13.17 -8.66
N GLY A 286 -1.51 12.78 -8.45
CA GLY A 286 -1.18 11.62 -7.65
C GLY A 286 0.06 10.89 -8.14
N ASP A 287 0.19 9.62 -7.76
CA ASP A 287 1.24 8.71 -8.25
C ASP A 287 0.74 7.25 -8.30
N CYS A 288 1.35 6.42 -9.14
CA CYS A 288 0.87 5.08 -9.51
C CYS A 288 -0.63 5.10 -9.90
N LEU A 289 -0.97 5.85 -10.96
CA LEU A 289 -2.36 6.00 -11.44
C LEU A 289 -2.54 5.38 -12.83
N HIS A 290 -3.46 4.43 -12.99
CA HIS A 290 -3.64 3.69 -14.24
C HIS A 290 -5.12 3.71 -14.65
N ASN A 291 -5.42 4.00 -15.93
CA ASN A 291 -6.79 4.06 -16.47
C ASN A 291 -7.75 5.01 -15.71
N CYS A 292 -7.20 6.05 -15.07
CA CYS A 292 -7.95 6.91 -14.14
C CYS A 292 -8.55 8.17 -14.80
N LYS A 293 -9.72 8.59 -14.34
CA LYS A 293 -10.41 9.80 -14.82
C LYS A 293 -10.95 10.64 -13.66
N ASN A 294 -10.59 11.93 -13.59
CA ASN A 294 -10.94 12.82 -12.47
C ASN A 294 -10.49 12.25 -11.11
N VAL A 295 -9.23 11.81 -11.01
CA VAL A 295 -8.65 11.19 -9.80
C VAL A 295 -7.58 12.11 -9.21
N LEU A 296 -7.87 12.74 -8.07
CA LEU A 296 -7.09 13.87 -7.56
C LEU A 296 -6.47 13.61 -6.17
N SER A 297 -5.17 13.90 -6.04
CA SER A 297 -4.36 13.66 -4.84
C SER A 297 -4.43 12.22 -4.31
N SER A 298 -4.44 11.23 -5.21
CA SER A 298 -4.58 9.80 -4.89
C SER A 298 -3.31 9.00 -5.18
N TYR A 299 -3.17 7.81 -4.58
CA TYR A 299 -1.96 6.99 -4.70
C TYR A 299 -2.28 5.51 -4.92
N ASN A 300 -1.63 4.87 -5.90
CA ASN A 300 -1.87 3.46 -6.25
C ASN A 300 -3.36 3.20 -6.56
N VAL A 301 -3.82 3.69 -7.72
CA VAL A 301 -5.21 3.59 -8.17
C VAL A 301 -5.29 3.09 -9.60
N GLU A 302 -6.15 2.11 -9.83
CA GLU A 302 -6.43 1.53 -11.14
C GLU A 302 -7.93 1.61 -11.48
N ASP A 303 -8.25 2.03 -12.72
CA ASP A 303 -9.62 2.12 -13.27
C ASP A 303 -10.59 2.90 -12.36
N GLY A 304 -10.10 4.04 -11.86
CA GLY A 304 -10.83 4.92 -10.94
C GLY A 304 -11.53 6.09 -11.65
N GLU A 305 -12.78 6.39 -11.28
CA GLU A 305 -13.53 7.55 -11.81
C GLU A 305 -14.07 8.45 -10.69
N ASN A 306 -13.80 9.76 -10.76
CA ASN A 306 -14.24 10.78 -9.79
C ASN A 306 -13.80 10.50 -8.34
N LEU A 307 -12.50 10.32 -8.13
CA LEU A 307 -11.92 9.96 -6.82
C LEU A 307 -11.07 11.09 -6.25
N LYS A 308 -11.02 11.24 -4.93
CA LYS A 308 -10.16 12.24 -4.27
C LYS A 308 -9.54 11.68 -2.98
N PHE A 309 -8.23 11.87 -2.79
CA PHE A 309 -7.49 11.42 -1.61
C PHE A 309 -7.53 9.90 -1.35
N CYS A 310 -7.83 9.09 -2.36
CA CYS A 310 -7.91 7.64 -2.25
C CYS A 310 -6.51 7.01 -2.29
N MET A 311 -6.37 5.85 -1.65
CA MET A 311 -5.14 5.07 -1.69
C MET A 311 -5.48 3.58 -1.83
N GLU A 312 -4.79 2.84 -2.70
CA GLU A 312 -5.05 1.41 -2.94
C GLU A 312 -6.53 1.14 -3.27
N ALA A 313 -6.90 1.52 -4.50
CA ALA A 313 -8.24 1.38 -5.05
C ALA A 313 -8.15 0.80 -6.47
N SER A 314 -8.86 -0.31 -6.73
CA SER A 314 -8.65 -1.14 -7.91
C SER A 314 -9.97 -1.44 -8.65
N LEU A 315 -9.89 -1.55 -9.98
CA LEU A 315 -10.91 -2.08 -10.88
C LEU A 315 -12.33 -1.52 -10.68
N GLY A 316 -12.59 -0.34 -11.24
CA GLY A 316 -13.94 0.22 -11.38
C GLY A 316 -14.45 0.96 -10.15
N VAL A 317 -13.56 1.58 -9.36
CA VAL A 317 -13.93 2.38 -8.18
C VAL A 317 -14.48 3.74 -8.60
N LYS A 318 -15.66 4.12 -8.11
CA LYS A 318 -16.34 5.36 -8.54
C LYS A 318 -16.81 6.26 -7.40
N ASP A 319 -16.85 7.57 -7.66
CA ASP A 319 -17.49 8.58 -6.82
C ASP A 319 -17.18 8.39 -5.32
N SER A 320 -15.90 8.31 -4.94
CA SER A 320 -15.46 7.91 -3.60
C SER A 320 -14.24 8.74 -3.15
N TYR A 321 -14.25 9.18 -1.89
CA TYR A 321 -13.18 10.01 -1.31
C TYR A 321 -12.53 9.29 -0.13
N ASP A 322 -11.20 9.34 0.00
CA ASP A 322 -10.48 8.77 1.15
C ASP A 322 -10.71 7.25 1.38
N TYR A 323 -11.04 6.49 0.32
CA TYR A 323 -11.10 5.02 0.39
C TYR A 323 -9.69 4.43 0.58
N THR A 324 -9.51 3.36 1.37
CA THR A 324 -8.20 2.69 1.56
C THR A 324 -8.26 1.17 1.71
N ASN A 325 -8.00 0.47 0.58
CA ASN A 325 -7.80 -0.98 0.36
C ASN A 325 -8.98 -1.92 0.75
N TRP A 326 -9.41 -2.94 0.01
CA TRP A 326 -9.39 -3.26 -1.44
C TRP A 326 -10.85 -3.13 -1.95
N GLY A 327 -11.13 -3.18 -3.25
CA GLY A 327 -12.49 -3.51 -3.69
C GLY A 327 -12.86 -3.14 -5.12
N ASP A 328 -13.12 -4.14 -5.95
CA ASP A 328 -13.58 -3.96 -7.33
C ASP A 328 -15.05 -3.51 -7.39
N ASN A 329 -15.35 -2.66 -8.37
CA ASN A 329 -16.70 -2.20 -8.73
C ASN A 329 -17.46 -1.57 -7.55
N VAL A 330 -16.78 -0.74 -6.74
CA VAL A 330 -17.35 -0.10 -5.55
C VAL A 330 -17.66 1.38 -5.76
N GLU A 331 -18.70 1.89 -5.09
CA GLU A 331 -19.13 3.30 -5.23
C GLU A 331 -19.60 3.95 -3.91
N LEU A 332 -19.49 5.29 -3.84
CA LEU A 332 -19.98 6.12 -2.74
C LEU A 332 -19.30 5.82 -1.39
N MET A 333 -18.00 5.55 -1.43
CA MET A 333 -17.21 5.17 -0.27
C MET A 333 -16.55 6.40 0.37
N TYR A 334 -16.47 6.46 1.70
CA TYR A 334 -15.85 7.58 2.40
C TYR A 334 -15.08 7.23 3.68
N GLU A 335 -13.80 7.61 3.69
CA GLU A 335 -12.86 7.46 4.81
C GLU A 335 -12.98 6.08 5.49
N THR A 336 -12.52 5.04 4.81
CA THR A 336 -12.71 3.63 5.16
C THR A 336 -11.40 2.87 5.11
N PHE A 337 -11.31 1.79 5.86
CA PHE A 337 -10.24 0.79 5.74
C PHE A 337 -10.87 -0.60 5.55
N GLY A 338 -10.47 -1.35 4.53
CA GLY A 338 -10.98 -2.70 4.24
C GLY A 338 -12.38 -2.74 3.63
N CYS A 339 -12.51 -3.43 2.48
CA CYS A 339 -13.72 -3.60 1.68
C CYS A 339 -13.55 -4.81 0.73
N GLY A 340 -14.63 -5.25 0.06
CA GLY A 340 -14.60 -6.30 -0.96
C GLY A 340 -15.39 -5.95 -2.22
N LEU A 341 -15.60 -6.96 -3.06
CA LEU A 341 -16.22 -6.82 -4.38
C LEU A 341 -17.67 -6.28 -4.31
N GLY A 342 -18.00 -5.27 -5.11
CA GLY A 342 -19.36 -4.76 -5.33
C GLY A 342 -20.00 -4.00 -4.17
N CYS A 343 -19.22 -3.45 -3.25
CA CYS A 343 -19.72 -2.70 -2.10
C CYS A 343 -20.22 -1.29 -2.48
N LYS A 344 -21.20 -0.78 -1.73
CA LYS A 344 -21.86 0.51 -2.04
C LYS A 344 -22.22 1.32 -0.80
N ASN A 345 -21.98 2.64 -0.82
CA ASN A 345 -22.39 3.56 0.24
C ASN A 345 -21.85 3.12 1.63
N VAL A 346 -20.53 2.98 1.74
CA VAL A 346 -19.84 2.53 2.95
C VAL A 346 -18.98 3.67 3.52
N LYS A 347 -19.17 4.00 4.80
CA LYS A 347 -18.39 5.01 5.52
C LYS A 347 -17.78 4.46 6.80
N PHE A 348 -16.54 4.87 7.09
CA PHE A 348 -15.85 4.59 8.36
C PHE A 348 -15.75 3.10 8.74
N SER A 349 -15.48 2.23 7.77
CA SER A 349 -15.32 0.78 7.97
C SER A 349 -13.91 0.42 8.45
N LEU A 350 -13.79 -0.68 9.21
CA LEU A 350 -12.59 -1.46 9.43
C LEU A 350 -12.91 -2.91 8.99
N ASP A 351 -12.62 -3.21 7.73
CA ASP A 351 -12.67 -4.51 7.05
C ASP A 351 -14.04 -5.21 6.90
N CYS A 352 -14.65 -5.10 5.71
CA CYS A 352 -15.92 -5.76 5.36
C CYS A 352 -15.88 -6.37 3.96
N TRP A 353 -16.35 -7.62 3.76
CA TRP A 353 -16.20 -8.33 2.47
C TRP A 353 -17.53 -8.77 1.83
N SER A 354 -17.46 -9.10 0.54
CA SER A 354 -18.50 -8.87 -0.50
C SER A 354 -19.96 -9.24 -0.16
N ALA A 355 -20.98 -8.53 -0.65
CA ALA A 355 -21.02 -7.21 -1.30
C ALA A 355 -21.92 -6.33 -0.42
N VAL A 356 -21.30 -5.57 0.49
CA VAL A 356 -22.03 -4.86 1.55
C VAL A 356 -22.62 -3.54 1.06
N SER A 357 -23.77 -3.13 1.60
CA SER A 357 -24.37 -1.83 1.27
C SER A 357 -24.85 -1.06 2.48
N ASP A 358 -24.78 0.27 2.41
CA ASP A 358 -25.41 1.16 3.39
C ASP A 358 -24.88 0.93 4.82
N ILE A 359 -23.56 1.08 4.96
CA ILE A 359 -22.81 0.86 6.21
C ILE A 359 -22.18 2.17 6.69
N GLU A 360 -22.34 2.46 7.97
CA GLU A 360 -21.68 3.54 8.68
C GLU A 360 -21.07 2.99 10.00
N TYR A 361 -19.75 2.94 10.12
CA TYR A 361 -19.00 2.30 11.23
C TYR A 361 -19.20 0.76 11.33
N SER A 362 -18.16 -0.02 11.01
CA SER A 362 -18.20 -1.50 11.05
C SER A 362 -16.84 -2.16 11.33
N VAL A 363 -16.78 -3.22 12.14
CA VAL A 363 -15.54 -4.00 12.43
C VAL A 363 -15.79 -5.47 12.83
N ARG A 364 -15.62 -6.55 12.05
CA ARG A 364 -15.34 -6.76 10.62
C ARG A 364 -16.49 -7.59 10.01
N SER A 365 -17.27 -7.06 9.06
CA SER A 365 -18.60 -7.63 8.69
C SER A 365 -18.69 -8.09 7.22
N ALA A 366 -19.37 -9.20 6.88
CA ALA A 366 -19.36 -9.72 5.49
C ALA A 366 -20.71 -10.23 4.97
N SER A 367 -21.19 -9.63 3.87
CA SER A 367 -22.54 -9.78 3.27
C SER A 367 -23.73 -9.26 4.11
N SER A 368 -23.57 -8.14 4.83
CA SER A 368 -24.65 -7.40 5.53
C SER A 368 -25.01 -6.08 4.83
N SER A 369 -26.16 -5.50 5.19
CA SER A 369 -26.56 -4.15 4.75
C SER A 369 -27.35 -3.36 5.81
N ASN A 370 -27.48 -2.04 5.68
CA ASN A 370 -28.18 -1.17 6.64
C ASN A 370 -27.64 -1.31 8.07
N LEU A 371 -26.40 -0.86 8.29
CA LEU A 371 -25.69 -0.98 9.59
C LEU A 371 -25.25 0.40 10.10
N PHE A 372 -25.34 0.61 11.42
CA PHE A 372 -24.74 1.79 12.07
C PHE A 372 -24.03 1.41 13.38
N GLY A 373 -22.70 1.44 13.41
CA GLY A 373 -21.90 1.14 14.60
C GLY A 373 -21.79 -0.35 14.95
N CYS A 374 -21.80 -1.25 13.98
CA CYS A 374 -21.77 -2.71 14.23
C CYS A 374 -20.34 -3.29 14.36
N VAL A 375 -20.19 -4.45 15.00
CA VAL A 375 -18.88 -5.10 15.24
C VAL A 375 -18.96 -6.61 14.99
N GLY A 376 -18.74 -7.06 13.75
CA GLY A 376 -18.41 -8.47 13.46
C GLY A 376 -19.53 -9.33 12.86
N LEU A 377 -20.52 -8.75 12.17
CA LEU A 377 -21.71 -9.47 11.68
C LEU A 377 -21.53 -10.05 10.27
N LYS A 378 -22.16 -11.20 9.96
CA LYS A 378 -22.11 -11.80 8.61
C LYS A 378 -23.31 -11.41 7.74
N LYS A 379 -24.39 -12.20 7.69
CA LYS A 379 -25.57 -11.95 6.83
C LYS A 379 -26.74 -11.38 7.63
N LYS A 380 -26.71 -10.08 7.95
CA LYS A 380 -27.68 -9.37 8.79
C LYS A 380 -28.06 -8.01 8.18
N SER A 381 -29.15 -7.42 8.69
CA SER A 381 -29.56 -6.07 8.28
C SER A 381 -30.35 -5.35 9.38
N TYR A 382 -30.31 -4.01 9.36
CA TYR A 382 -30.92 -3.13 10.37
C TYR A 382 -30.34 -3.35 11.77
N CYS A 383 -29.00 -3.24 11.87
CA CYS A 383 -28.28 -3.53 13.11
C CYS A 383 -27.50 -2.31 13.65
N ILE A 384 -27.53 -2.15 14.98
CA ILE A 384 -26.75 -1.18 15.75
C ILE A 384 -26.13 -1.94 16.93
N PHE A 385 -24.82 -1.77 17.15
CA PHE A 385 -24.09 -2.38 18.29
C PHE A 385 -24.35 -3.89 18.45
N ASN A 386 -24.22 -4.66 17.36
CA ASN A 386 -24.52 -6.11 17.24
C ASN A 386 -25.96 -6.55 17.57
N LYS A 387 -26.88 -5.61 17.80
CA LYS A 387 -28.30 -5.89 18.01
C LYS A 387 -29.09 -5.58 16.74
N GLN A 388 -30.03 -6.45 16.38
CA GLN A 388 -30.89 -6.31 15.21
C GLN A 388 -32.25 -5.71 15.60
N TYR A 389 -32.77 -4.81 14.77
CA TYR A 389 -34.00 -4.04 14.98
C TYR A 389 -34.96 -4.18 13.78
N THR A 390 -36.20 -3.72 13.92
CA THR A 390 -37.06 -3.48 12.75
C THR A 390 -36.55 -2.26 11.94
N PRO A 391 -36.87 -2.15 10.63
CA PRO A 391 -36.43 -1.01 9.80
C PRO A 391 -36.84 0.36 10.37
N GLU A 392 -38.05 0.45 10.94
CA GLU A 392 -38.61 1.66 11.52
C GLU A 392 -37.89 2.05 12.82
N GLU A 393 -37.66 1.09 13.71
CA GLU A 393 -36.88 1.31 14.94
C GLU A 393 -35.43 1.69 14.62
N TYR A 394 -34.80 1.01 13.67
CA TYR A 394 -33.44 1.30 13.20
C TYR A 394 -33.32 2.73 12.70
N ALA A 395 -34.23 3.17 11.81
CA ALA A 395 -34.20 4.51 11.25
C ALA A 395 -34.36 5.60 12.34
N VAL A 396 -35.30 5.40 13.27
CA VAL A 396 -35.53 6.33 14.39
C VAL A 396 -34.35 6.34 15.37
N LEU A 397 -33.75 5.18 15.67
CA LEU A 397 -32.64 5.07 16.61
C LEU A 397 -31.34 5.64 16.02
N ARG A 398 -31.02 5.35 14.75
CA ARG A 398 -29.85 5.90 14.05
C ARG A 398 -29.85 7.43 14.06
N GLU A 399 -30.96 8.07 13.68
CA GLU A 399 -31.06 9.54 13.68
C GLU A 399 -30.94 10.17 15.09
N LYS A 400 -31.43 9.48 16.13
CA LYS A 400 -31.22 9.91 17.53
C LYS A 400 -29.75 9.81 17.93
N ILE A 401 -29.06 8.72 17.58
CA ILE A 401 -27.64 8.53 17.91
C ILE A 401 -26.75 9.52 17.15
N ILE A 402 -27.00 9.77 15.86
CA ILE A 402 -26.25 10.77 15.08
C ILE A 402 -26.36 12.17 15.72
N ARG A 403 -27.56 12.55 16.16
CA ARG A 403 -27.76 13.80 16.91
C ARG A 403 -27.01 13.79 18.25
N HIS A 404 -27.07 12.68 18.98
CA HIS A 404 -26.33 12.51 20.22
C HIS A 404 -24.81 12.67 20.02
N MET A 405 -24.23 12.16 18.92
CA MET A 405 -22.81 12.38 18.57
C MET A 405 -22.47 13.86 18.26
N ALA A 406 -23.47 14.68 17.91
CA ALA A 406 -23.31 16.12 17.72
C ALA A 406 -23.46 16.90 19.05
N GLU A 407 -24.30 16.42 19.97
CA GLU A 407 -24.54 17.05 21.29
C GLU A 407 -23.48 16.64 22.32
N MET A 408 -23.07 15.37 22.33
CA MET A 408 -22.06 14.75 23.20
C MET A 408 -20.95 14.08 22.35
N PRO A 409 -19.98 14.86 21.82
CA PRO A 409 -18.85 14.30 21.10
C PRO A 409 -17.93 13.49 22.03
N TYR A 410 -17.19 12.54 21.44
CA TYR A 410 -16.06 11.91 22.12
C TYR A 410 -14.83 12.83 22.03
N ALA A 411 -14.02 12.87 23.09
CA ALA A 411 -12.70 13.49 23.07
C ALA A 411 -11.65 12.45 23.47
N ASP A 412 -10.55 12.38 22.72
CA ASP A 412 -9.43 11.49 23.06
C ASP A 412 -8.46 12.13 24.08
N ALA A 413 -7.41 11.40 24.45
CA ALA A 413 -6.39 11.87 25.40
C ALA A 413 -5.66 13.16 24.97
N GLU A 414 -5.60 13.44 23.66
CA GLU A 414 -4.99 14.64 23.08
C GLU A 414 -6.01 15.79 22.89
N GLY A 415 -7.24 15.62 23.38
CA GLY A 415 -8.33 16.58 23.23
C GLY A 415 -8.90 16.69 21.80
N ARG A 416 -8.57 15.75 20.91
CA ARG A 416 -9.13 15.68 19.56
C ARG A 416 -10.59 15.24 19.65
N THR A 417 -11.48 15.94 18.95
CA THR A 417 -12.94 15.81 19.11
C THR A 417 -13.52 14.99 17.95
N TYR A 418 -14.23 13.91 18.27
CA TYR A 418 -14.81 12.98 17.31
C TYR A 418 -16.34 13.03 17.33
N ARG A 419 -16.92 13.06 16.14
CA ARG A 419 -18.37 13.20 15.86
C ARG A 419 -18.77 12.21 14.78
N TYR A 420 -20.07 12.11 14.50
CA TYR A 420 -20.52 11.42 13.27
C TYR A 420 -19.85 12.10 12.06
N GLY A 421 -19.33 11.31 11.13
CA GLY A 421 -18.59 11.82 9.96
C GLY A 421 -17.07 11.75 10.06
N GLU A 422 -16.54 11.30 11.19
CA GLU A 422 -15.10 11.09 11.43
C GLU A 422 -14.79 9.59 11.56
N PHE A 423 -13.65 9.14 11.02
CA PHE A 423 -13.11 7.79 11.27
C PHE A 423 -12.73 7.54 12.74
N PHE A 424 -12.43 6.28 13.05
CA PHE A 424 -11.98 5.85 14.38
C PHE A 424 -10.78 6.64 14.90
N PRO A 425 -10.73 6.97 16.21
CA PRO A 425 -9.55 7.55 16.84
C PRO A 425 -8.33 6.61 16.71
N PRO A 426 -7.11 7.13 16.45
CA PRO A 426 -5.91 6.29 16.30
C PRO A 426 -5.65 5.32 17.46
N GLY A 427 -5.96 5.73 18.70
CA GLY A 427 -5.84 4.90 19.90
C GLY A 427 -6.80 3.71 19.98
N PHE A 428 -7.67 3.51 18.98
CA PHE A 428 -8.52 2.31 18.88
C PHE A 428 -7.78 1.17 18.16
N SER A 429 -6.67 1.46 17.46
CA SER A 429 -5.90 0.45 16.73
C SER A 429 -5.28 -0.57 17.70
N PRO A 430 -5.33 -1.88 17.39
CA PRO A 430 -4.63 -2.91 18.15
C PRO A 430 -3.13 -2.97 17.84
N PHE A 431 -2.63 -2.11 16.94
CA PHE A 431 -1.26 -2.08 16.45
C PHE A 431 -0.49 -0.89 17.02
N SER A 432 0.81 -1.07 17.25
CA SER A 432 1.70 0.07 17.55
C SER A 432 2.20 0.72 16.26
N TYR A 433 2.48 2.01 16.29
CA TYR A 433 2.72 2.81 15.07
C TYR A 433 3.76 2.18 14.12
N GLN A 434 4.89 1.75 14.68
CA GLN A 434 6.04 1.19 13.96
C GLN A 434 5.78 -0.16 13.28
N GLU A 435 4.67 -0.83 13.60
CA GLU A 435 4.23 -2.10 13.00
C GLU A 435 3.24 -1.89 11.85
N THR A 436 2.78 -0.65 11.67
CA THR A 436 1.73 -0.30 10.71
C THR A 436 2.31 0.28 9.45
N VAL A 437 1.57 0.16 8.35
CA VAL A 437 1.90 0.77 7.06
C VAL A 437 1.99 2.30 7.15
N ALA A 438 1.38 2.92 8.17
CA ALA A 438 1.58 4.35 8.44
C ALA A 438 3.06 4.69 8.67
N ASN A 439 3.85 3.82 9.33
CA ASN A 439 5.27 4.07 9.59
C ASN A 439 6.17 3.76 8.37
N ASP A 440 5.70 2.98 7.40
CA ASP A 440 6.43 2.80 6.13
C ASP A 440 6.34 4.09 5.28
N PHE A 441 5.14 4.70 5.15
CA PHE A 441 4.95 5.94 4.38
C PHE A 441 5.24 7.24 5.16
N PHE A 442 5.08 7.21 6.49
CA PHE A 442 5.25 8.35 7.39
C PHE A 442 6.11 7.96 8.60
N PRO A 443 7.38 7.57 8.40
CA PRO A 443 8.23 7.07 9.47
C PRO A 443 8.37 8.08 10.61
N LEU A 444 8.21 7.60 11.84
CA LEU A 444 8.42 8.36 13.08
C LEU A 444 9.46 7.66 13.96
N SER A 445 10.21 8.44 14.72
CA SER A 445 10.90 7.94 15.91
C SER A 445 9.90 7.58 17.02
N LYS A 446 10.37 6.83 18.03
CA LYS A 446 9.57 6.47 19.22
C LYS A 446 9.09 7.72 19.97
N GLU A 447 9.95 8.72 20.05
CA GLU A 447 9.72 10.00 20.70
C GLU A 447 8.67 10.83 19.96
N GLU A 448 8.74 10.89 18.61
CA GLU A 448 7.74 11.57 17.79
C GLU A 448 6.38 10.84 17.76
N ALA A 449 6.39 9.50 17.81
CA ALA A 449 5.17 8.71 17.89
C ALA A 449 4.44 8.96 19.22
N ALA A 450 5.18 8.90 20.34
CA ALA A 450 4.65 9.22 21.67
C ALA A 450 4.13 10.67 21.74
N ALA A 451 4.86 11.65 21.19
CA ALA A 451 4.45 13.06 21.15
C ALA A 451 3.21 13.33 20.27
N LYS A 452 2.74 12.36 19.47
CA LYS A 452 1.50 12.43 18.67
C LYS A 452 0.35 11.57 19.23
N GLY A 453 0.58 10.97 20.40
CA GLY A 453 -0.39 10.08 21.07
C GLY A 453 -0.49 8.69 20.43
N TYR A 454 0.55 8.20 19.76
CA TYR A 454 0.61 6.84 19.23
C TYR A 454 1.33 5.89 20.18
N THR A 455 0.90 4.62 20.17
CA THR A 455 1.56 3.51 20.88
C THR A 455 2.83 3.06 20.15
N TRP A 456 3.81 2.58 20.93
CA TRP A 456 5.06 2.02 20.42
C TRP A 456 5.41 0.75 21.20
N ARG A 457 5.75 -0.34 20.48
CA ARG A 457 6.19 -1.61 21.07
C ARG A 457 7.66 -1.83 20.74
N ASP A 458 8.49 -1.91 21.78
CA ASP A 458 9.88 -2.31 21.60
C ASP A 458 9.93 -3.77 21.13
N SER A 459 10.64 -4.03 20.03
CA SER A 459 10.72 -5.38 19.48
C SER A 459 11.45 -6.31 20.44
N GLU A 460 10.81 -7.40 20.84
CA GLU A 460 11.50 -8.54 21.46
C GLU A 460 12.50 -9.11 20.44
N ILE A 461 13.78 -8.72 20.55
CA ILE A 461 14.86 -9.40 19.85
C ILE A 461 14.98 -10.79 20.50
N LYS A 462 14.28 -11.77 19.93
CA LYS A 462 14.51 -13.18 20.27
C LYS A 462 15.94 -13.51 19.89
N GLU A 463 16.77 -13.75 20.90
CA GLU A 463 18.16 -14.14 20.75
C GLU A 463 18.24 -15.56 20.13
N PHE A 464 18.07 -15.63 18.81
CA PHE A 464 18.43 -16.82 18.06
C PHE A 464 19.94 -16.93 18.04
N GLN A 465 20.46 -18.09 18.47
CA GLN A 465 21.89 -18.36 18.41
C GLN A 465 22.31 -18.49 16.93
N MET A 466 22.91 -17.43 16.39
CA MET A 466 23.30 -17.35 14.99
C MET A 466 24.44 -18.33 14.71
N THR A 467 24.33 -19.07 13.60
CA THR A 467 25.31 -20.11 13.21
C THR A 467 26.23 -19.63 12.09
N MET A 468 25.80 -18.64 11.31
CA MET A 468 26.53 -18.10 10.17
C MET A 468 26.44 -16.57 10.13
N LYS A 469 27.50 -15.89 9.68
CA LYS A 469 27.43 -14.46 9.32
C LYS A 469 27.13 -14.31 7.83
N ALA A 470 26.38 -13.28 7.42
CA ALA A 470 26.17 -13.01 6.00
C ALA A 470 27.49 -12.88 5.19
N SER A 471 28.55 -12.37 5.81
CA SER A 471 29.90 -12.28 5.20
C SER A 471 30.58 -13.63 4.95
N ALA A 472 30.09 -14.73 5.54
CA ALA A 472 30.62 -16.09 5.36
C ALA A 472 29.86 -16.90 4.29
N ILE A 473 28.75 -16.36 3.75
CA ILE A 473 28.06 -16.98 2.62
C ILE A 473 29.00 -16.90 1.39
N PRO A 474 29.12 -17.96 0.56
CA PRO A 474 29.89 -17.93 -0.67
C PRO A 474 29.45 -16.81 -1.63
N ASP A 475 30.40 -16.21 -2.36
CA ASP A 475 30.11 -15.08 -3.25
C ASP A 475 29.22 -15.52 -4.42
N ALA A 476 29.55 -16.64 -5.07
CA ALA A 476 28.77 -17.22 -6.17
C ALA A 476 27.72 -18.24 -5.70
N ILE A 477 26.57 -18.27 -6.39
CA ILE A 477 25.50 -19.23 -6.09
C ILE A 477 25.90 -20.70 -6.32
N GLY A 478 26.81 -20.95 -7.26
CA GLY A 478 27.32 -22.30 -7.56
C GLY A 478 28.14 -22.92 -6.42
N ASP A 479 28.79 -22.07 -5.61
CA ASP A 479 29.60 -22.49 -4.46
C ASP A 479 28.78 -22.61 -3.16
N THR A 480 27.49 -22.23 -3.20
CA THR A 480 26.62 -22.22 -2.02
C THR A 480 26.08 -23.63 -1.73
N PRO A 481 26.39 -24.24 -0.57
CA PRO A 481 25.94 -25.59 -0.24
C PRO A 481 24.47 -25.65 0.18
N ASP A 482 23.82 -26.79 -0.02
CA ASP A 482 22.42 -27.04 0.38
C ASP A 482 22.18 -26.82 1.89
N SER A 483 23.20 -27.03 2.71
CA SER A 483 23.13 -26.85 4.17
C SER A 483 22.80 -25.42 4.59
N ILE A 484 22.92 -24.42 3.72
CA ILE A 484 22.58 -23.02 4.04
C ILE A 484 21.12 -22.84 4.50
N ILE A 485 20.20 -23.73 4.11
CA ILE A 485 18.81 -23.70 4.57
C ILE A 485 18.63 -24.10 6.05
N GLN A 486 19.68 -24.66 6.66
CA GLN A 486 19.72 -25.03 8.08
C GLN A 486 20.33 -23.92 8.95
N GLU A 487 21.06 -22.99 8.33
CA GLU A 487 21.78 -21.91 9.01
C GLU A 487 20.84 -20.85 9.57
N ILE A 488 21.26 -20.22 10.68
CA ILE A 488 20.69 -18.98 11.21
C ILE A 488 21.69 -17.88 10.90
N ILE A 489 21.36 -17.05 9.92
CA ILE A 489 22.28 -16.07 9.33
C ILE A 489 22.11 -14.71 10.01
N GLU A 490 23.21 -14.10 10.47
CA GLU A 490 23.29 -12.71 10.90
C GLU A 490 23.14 -11.76 9.68
N CYS A 491 22.07 -10.97 9.63
CA CYS A 491 21.85 -9.98 8.57
C CYS A 491 22.93 -8.88 8.58
N SER A 492 23.56 -8.65 7.42
CA SER A 492 24.64 -7.65 7.27
C SER A 492 24.25 -6.22 7.67
N SER A 493 22.97 -5.87 7.56
CA SER A 493 22.50 -4.48 7.66
C SER A 493 21.74 -4.15 8.96
N CYS A 494 21.21 -5.16 9.65
CA CYS A 494 20.50 -4.95 10.93
C CYS A 494 20.86 -5.92 12.05
N GLY A 495 21.79 -6.85 11.85
CA GLY A 495 22.22 -7.85 12.84
C GLY A 495 21.16 -8.89 13.22
N ARG A 496 19.90 -8.75 12.78
CA ARG A 496 18.83 -9.73 13.07
C ARG A 496 19.07 -11.05 12.33
N ALA A 497 18.70 -12.14 12.99
CA ALA A 497 18.71 -13.47 12.41
C ALA A 497 17.72 -13.61 11.24
N TYR A 498 18.11 -14.33 10.19
CA TYR A 498 17.22 -14.79 9.11
C TYR A 498 17.64 -16.16 8.59
N ARG A 499 16.84 -16.74 7.70
CA ARG A 499 17.09 -18.02 7.03
C ARG A 499 16.73 -17.93 5.55
N ILE A 500 17.34 -18.80 4.76
CA ILE A 500 16.97 -19.06 3.36
C ILE A 500 16.06 -20.28 3.33
N ILE A 501 14.93 -20.19 2.62
CA ILE A 501 14.04 -21.35 2.43
C ILE A 501 14.46 -22.18 1.21
N ALA A 502 14.07 -23.45 1.18
CA ALA A 502 14.48 -24.37 0.11
C ALA A 502 14.03 -23.90 -1.29
N SER A 503 12.84 -23.32 -1.42
CA SER A 503 12.32 -22.76 -2.69
C SER A 503 13.07 -21.51 -3.13
N GLU A 504 13.46 -20.62 -2.21
CA GLU A 504 14.30 -19.46 -2.49
C GLU A 504 15.68 -19.92 -3.00
N LEU A 505 16.33 -20.87 -2.33
CA LEU A 505 17.62 -21.41 -2.79
C LEU A 505 17.51 -22.08 -4.17
N GLN A 506 16.44 -22.83 -4.43
CA GLN A 506 16.17 -23.45 -5.73
C GLN A 506 15.99 -22.40 -6.83
N PHE A 507 15.19 -21.35 -6.57
CA PHE A 507 14.99 -20.24 -7.50
C PHE A 507 16.29 -19.50 -7.80
N LEU A 508 17.03 -19.11 -6.76
CA LEU A 508 18.31 -18.42 -6.87
C LEU A 508 19.32 -19.21 -7.72
N ARG A 509 19.39 -20.53 -7.52
CA ARG A 509 20.20 -21.42 -8.37
C ARG A 509 19.72 -21.48 -9.82
N ALA A 510 18.40 -21.59 -10.04
CA ALA A 510 17.82 -21.67 -11.38
C ALA A 510 18.00 -20.38 -12.20
N GLN A 511 17.98 -19.21 -11.55
CA GLN A 511 18.23 -17.92 -12.21
C GLN A 511 19.71 -17.50 -12.20
N GLY A 512 20.58 -18.23 -11.50
CA GLY A 512 21.99 -17.87 -11.36
C GLY A 512 22.18 -16.56 -10.59
N ILE A 513 21.54 -16.42 -9.42
CA ILE A 513 21.59 -15.24 -8.54
C ILE A 513 22.16 -15.66 -7.18
N SER A 514 23.12 -14.89 -6.63
CA SER A 514 23.74 -15.19 -5.33
C SER A 514 22.75 -15.10 -4.16
N VAL A 515 22.99 -15.88 -3.10
CA VAL A 515 22.19 -15.79 -1.87
C VAL A 515 22.27 -14.39 -1.22
N PRO A 516 21.13 -13.79 -0.81
CA PRO A 516 21.07 -12.48 -0.16
C PRO A 516 21.92 -12.41 1.11
N ARG A 517 22.52 -11.23 1.36
CA ARG A 517 23.23 -10.91 2.61
C ARG A 517 22.36 -10.21 3.65
N GLU A 518 21.14 -9.86 3.25
CA GLU A 518 20.17 -9.13 4.05
C GLU A 518 18.93 -9.98 4.33
N CYS A 519 18.30 -9.75 5.49
CA CYS A 519 17.01 -10.36 5.78
C CYS A 519 15.88 -9.73 4.96
N VAL A 520 14.78 -10.46 4.78
CA VAL A 520 13.57 -10.05 4.04
C VAL A 520 13.15 -8.62 4.37
N SER A 521 13.10 -8.24 5.66
CA SER A 521 12.69 -6.90 6.08
C SER A 521 13.66 -5.79 5.64
N CYS A 522 14.95 -6.06 5.53
CA CYS A 522 15.94 -5.10 5.02
C CYS A 522 15.85 -4.99 3.50
N ARG A 523 15.74 -6.12 2.78
CA ARG A 523 15.53 -6.13 1.33
C ARG A 523 14.27 -5.36 0.95
N HIS A 524 13.15 -5.63 1.63
CA HIS A 524 11.91 -4.86 1.45
C HIS A 524 12.11 -3.37 1.75
N LYS A 525 12.77 -2.99 2.85
CA LYS A 525 13.00 -1.56 3.16
C LYS A 525 13.84 -0.87 2.07
N ALA A 526 14.84 -1.55 1.54
CA ALA A 526 15.64 -1.06 0.43
C ALA A 526 14.77 -0.86 -0.83
N ARG A 527 13.96 -1.85 -1.21
CA ARG A 527 12.98 -1.72 -2.30
C ARG A 527 12.01 -0.56 -2.07
N PHE A 528 11.31 -0.55 -0.94
CA PHE A 528 10.29 0.45 -0.62
C PHE A 528 10.84 1.88 -0.71
N SER A 529 12.10 2.11 -0.32
CA SER A 529 12.75 3.42 -0.45
C SER A 529 12.95 3.94 -1.89
N MET A 530 12.72 3.08 -2.90
CA MET A 530 12.74 3.43 -4.32
C MET A 530 11.34 3.82 -4.85
N ARG A 531 10.26 3.56 -4.09
CA ARG A 531 8.91 4.09 -4.38
C ARG A 531 8.84 5.56 -3.96
N ASN A 532 8.05 6.34 -4.68
CA ASN A 532 7.62 7.65 -4.21
C ASN A 532 6.59 7.50 -3.08
N LEU A 533 6.48 8.49 -2.19
CA LEU A 533 5.54 8.49 -1.08
C LEU A 533 4.24 9.22 -1.46
N PRO A 534 3.07 8.92 -0.83
CA PRO A 534 1.80 9.62 -1.02
C PRO A 534 1.78 11.01 -0.35
N ARG A 535 2.74 11.86 -0.71
CA ARG A 535 2.87 13.26 -0.30
C ARG A 535 3.05 14.10 -1.55
N TYR A 536 2.35 15.22 -1.66
CA TYR A 536 2.23 15.94 -2.93
C TYR A 536 2.79 17.36 -2.85
N TYR A 537 3.55 17.74 -3.87
CA TYR A 537 4.29 18.99 -3.95
C TYR A 537 4.03 19.66 -5.30
N SER A 538 3.89 20.98 -5.31
CA SER A 538 3.91 21.74 -6.57
C SER A 538 5.35 21.87 -7.07
N ARG A 539 5.59 21.50 -8.33
CA ARG A 539 6.90 21.62 -9.00
C ARG A 539 6.73 22.10 -10.45
N LYS A 540 7.81 22.66 -10.99
CA LYS A 540 7.97 23.01 -12.41
C LYS A 540 8.70 21.88 -13.14
N CYS A 541 8.46 21.77 -14.45
CA CYS A 541 9.21 20.88 -15.33
C CYS A 541 10.69 21.29 -15.38
N MET A 542 11.62 20.41 -15.01
CA MET A 542 13.06 20.71 -14.98
C MET A 542 13.73 20.69 -16.37
N CYS A 543 12.98 20.92 -17.45
CA CYS A 543 13.52 20.93 -18.81
C CYS A 543 13.90 22.36 -19.22
N ALA A 544 15.20 22.59 -19.43
CA ALA A 544 15.81 23.87 -19.78
C ALA A 544 16.29 23.88 -21.26
N GLY A 545 15.41 23.48 -22.18
CA GLY A 545 15.68 23.46 -23.62
C GLY A 545 16.63 22.33 -24.04
N GLU A 546 17.93 22.63 -24.18
CA GLU A 546 18.94 21.65 -24.62
C GLU A 546 19.36 20.64 -23.51
N SER A 547 19.02 20.92 -22.26
CA SER A 547 19.40 20.10 -21.10
C SER A 547 18.36 20.15 -19.99
N SER A 548 18.54 19.32 -18.96
CA SER A 548 17.87 19.51 -17.69
C SER A 548 18.36 20.77 -16.98
N GLU A 549 17.54 21.35 -16.09
CA GLU A 549 17.82 22.55 -15.29
C GLU A 549 19.16 22.44 -14.51
N ASN A 550 19.50 21.25 -14.03
CA ASN A 550 20.74 20.96 -13.33
C ASN A 550 21.93 20.60 -14.25
N ALA A 551 21.75 20.69 -15.58
CA ALA A 551 22.71 20.34 -16.63
C ALA A 551 23.29 18.90 -16.59
N VAL A 552 22.70 18.00 -15.80
CA VAL A 552 23.14 16.59 -15.69
C VAL A 552 22.72 15.77 -16.92
N TYR A 553 21.52 16.02 -17.45
CA TYR A 553 21.01 15.37 -18.65
C TYR A 553 21.04 16.33 -19.83
N ARG A 554 21.49 15.85 -20.99
CA ARG A 554 21.31 16.55 -22.27
C ARG A 554 20.10 15.96 -22.98
N ASN A 555 19.14 16.80 -23.35
CA ASN A 555 17.97 16.36 -24.10
C ASN A 555 18.40 15.87 -25.48
N GLN A 556 17.83 14.75 -25.92
CA GLN A 556 18.15 14.08 -27.18
C GLN A 556 17.34 14.65 -28.34
N VAL A 557 16.21 15.30 -28.08
CA VAL A 557 15.38 15.97 -29.09
C VAL A 557 15.02 17.40 -28.68
N SER A 558 14.64 18.23 -29.67
CA SER A 558 14.06 19.55 -29.40
C SER A 558 12.63 19.40 -28.90
N HIS A 559 12.31 20.04 -27.78
CA HIS A 559 10.94 20.05 -27.24
C HIS A 559 10.13 21.20 -27.84
N SER A 560 8.82 21.23 -27.55
CA SER A 560 7.87 22.24 -28.07
C SER A 560 8.18 23.68 -27.65
N HIS A 561 8.92 23.88 -26.55
CA HIS A 561 9.40 25.17 -26.06
C HIS A 561 10.82 25.54 -26.57
N GLY A 562 11.39 24.75 -27.49
CA GLY A 562 12.67 25.06 -28.12
C GLY A 562 13.83 25.11 -27.12
N ILE A 563 14.55 26.24 -27.10
CA ILE A 563 15.69 26.48 -26.20
C ILE A 563 15.29 27.05 -24.84
N ASP A 564 14.05 27.53 -24.70
CA ASP A 564 13.57 28.17 -23.47
C ASP A 564 13.24 27.11 -22.40
N HIS A 565 13.11 27.55 -21.15
CA HIS A 565 12.71 26.67 -20.06
C HIS A 565 11.23 26.30 -20.18
N CYS A 566 10.90 25.04 -19.92
CA CYS A 566 9.52 24.56 -19.92
C CYS A 566 8.74 25.24 -18.77
N GLU A 567 7.66 25.95 -19.09
CA GLU A 567 6.84 26.66 -18.10
C GLU A 567 5.82 25.76 -17.36
N ASN A 568 5.70 24.49 -17.76
CA ASN A 568 4.70 23.57 -17.21
C ASN A 568 4.90 23.33 -15.71
N GLU A 569 3.83 23.57 -14.94
CA GLU A 569 3.70 23.25 -13.52
C GLU A 569 2.83 22.00 -13.31
N PHE A 570 3.13 21.24 -12.27
CA PHE A 570 2.39 20.02 -11.91
C PHE A 570 2.47 19.73 -10.41
N ILE A 571 1.50 18.94 -9.95
CA ILE A 571 1.54 18.30 -8.62
C ILE A 571 2.25 16.95 -8.78
N THR A 572 3.22 16.66 -7.92
CA THR A 572 4.03 15.43 -7.98
C THR A 572 4.37 14.92 -6.58
N SER A 573 4.65 13.63 -6.48
CA SER A 573 5.19 12.95 -5.32
C SER A 573 6.72 13.08 -5.16
N PHE A 574 7.42 13.58 -6.18
CA PHE A 574 8.86 13.86 -6.10
C PHE A 574 9.12 15.08 -5.21
N ALA A 575 9.42 14.85 -3.94
CA ALA A 575 9.75 15.87 -2.94
C ALA A 575 10.82 16.88 -3.45
N PRO A 576 10.77 18.17 -3.06
CA PRO A 576 11.69 19.19 -3.57
C PRO A 576 13.18 18.86 -3.38
N GLU A 577 13.52 18.18 -2.28
CA GLU A 577 14.86 17.69 -1.95
C GLU A 577 15.30 16.45 -2.75
N ASN A 578 14.40 15.82 -3.52
CA ASN A 578 14.73 14.67 -4.34
C ASN A 578 15.61 15.10 -5.53
N PRO A 579 16.84 14.56 -5.68
CA PRO A 579 17.81 14.99 -6.68
C PRO A 579 17.50 14.49 -8.10
N SER A 580 16.37 13.80 -8.30
CA SER A 580 15.95 13.31 -9.62
C SER A 580 15.54 14.46 -10.54
N ILE A 581 15.84 14.31 -11.83
CA ILE A 581 15.37 15.21 -12.88
C ILE A 581 13.90 14.88 -13.17
N VAL A 582 12.99 15.83 -12.98
CA VAL A 582 11.53 15.61 -13.10
C VAL A 582 10.96 16.43 -14.25
N TYR A 583 10.44 15.75 -15.28
CA TYR A 583 9.85 16.36 -16.47
C TYR A 583 8.32 16.23 -16.48
N CYS A 584 7.65 17.22 -17.08
CA CYS A 584 6.25 17.07 -17.44
C CYS A 584 6.09 15.96 -18.49
N GLU A 585 4.87 15.44 -18.63
CA GLU A 585 4.60 14.30 -19.53
C GLU A 585 5.00 14.56 -20.99
N SER A 586 4.78 15.78 -21.53
CA SER A 586 5.16 16.11 -22.90
C SER A 586 6.68 16.11 -23.13
N CYS A 587 7.47 16.66 -22.20
CA CYS A 587 8.93 16.67 -22.28
C CYS A 587 9.48 15.25 -22.08
N TYR A 588 8.95 14.51 -21.11
CA TYR A 588 9.35 13.12 -20.85
C TYR A 588 9.06 12.20 -22.05
N ASN A 589 7.84 12.26 -22.60
CA ASN A 589 7.44 11.44 -23.75
C ASN A 589 8.19 11.79 -25.05
N SER A 590 8.88 12.93 -25.10
CA SER A 590 9.78 13.27 -26.20
C SER A 590 11.16 12.61 -26.08
N GLU A 591 11.59 12.27 -24.85
CA GLU A 591 12.92 11.70 -24.54
C GLU A 591 12.91 10.17 -24.39
N VAL A 592 11.74 9.51 -24.29
CA VAL A 592 11.65 8.04 -24.33
C VAL A 592 11.83 7.54 -25.77
N VAL A 593 12.63 6.48 -25.97
CA VAL A 593 13.14 6.11 -27.31
C VAL A 593 13.01 4.64 -27.69
#